data_AF-A0A2D4JNC5-F1
#
_entry.id   AF-A0A2D4JNC5-F1
#
_cell.length_a   1.000
_cell.length_b   1.000
_cell.length_c   1.000
_cell.angle_alpha   90.00
_cell.angle_beta   90.00
_cell.angle_gamma   90.00
#
_symmetry.space_group_name_H-M   'P 1'
#
loop_
_entity.id
_entity.type
_entity.pdbx_description
1 polymer ?
#
loop_
_entity_poly.entity_id
_entity_poly.type
_entity_poly.pdbx_seq_one_letter_code
_entity_poly.pdbx_strand_id
1 'polypeptide(L)'
;CIYAKVTYLFDNGGTVFFAIFMAIWATVFLEFWKRRRAVLTYDWDLIDWEDEEEELRPQFEAKYSQVERVNPITGKPEPFQPFPDKLSRLMVSVSGIFFMISLVLTAVFAVVVYRLVAMERFASFQWYFIKMYWQFATSGTGVCINFIIIMSLNVVYEKVAYLLTDLEHPRTDSEWENSFALKMFLFQFVNLNSSIFYIAFFLGRFAGRPG
;
A
#
# COMPACT_ATOMS: atom_id res chain seq x y z
N CYS A 1 -2.83 27.88 -27.44
CA CYS A 1 -1.87 27.19 -26.53
C CYS A 1 -2.13 25.68 -26.60
N ILE A 2 -1.08 24.85 -26.68
CA ILE A 2 -1.20 23.38 -26.80
C ILE A 2 -1.78 22.78 -25.52
N TYR A 3 -1.36 23.27 -24.36
CA TYR A 3 -1.85 22.83 -23.05
C TYR A 3 -3.38 22.88 -22.92
N ALA A 4 -3.99 24.02 -23.26
CA ALA A 4 -5.44 24.18 -23.21
C ALA A 4 -6.20 23.24 -24.17
N LYS A 5 -5.63 22.92 -25.34
CA LYS A 5 -6.22 21.95 -26.27
C LYS A 5 -6.19 20.53 -25.69
N VAL A 6 -5.10 20.17 -25.01
CA VAL A 6 -4.96 18.86 -24.34
C VAL A 6 -5.91 18.77 -23.14
N THR A 7 -6.02 19.82 -22.32
CA THR A 7 -6.97 19.84 -21.20
C THR A 7 -8.41 19.67 -21.69
N TYR A 8 -8.82 20.37 -22.75
CA TYR A 8 -10.16 20.22 -23.32
C TYR A 8 -10.43 18.81 -23.89
N LEU A 9 -9.39 18.11 -24.36
CA LEU A 9 -9.53 16.72 -24.81
C LEU A 9 -9.84 15.76 -23.64
N PHE A 10 -9.27 15.99 -22.45
CA PHE A 10 -9.49 15.17 -21.26
C PHE A 10 -10.70 15.63 -20.42
N ASP A 11 -10.96 16.92 -20.36
CA ASP A 11 -12.05 17.51 -19.58
C ASP A 11 -13.24 17.81 -20.50
N ASN A 12 -13.87 16.74 -20.98
CA ASN A 12 -15.03 16.79 -21.87
C ASN A 12 -16.21 15.99 -21.30
N GLY A 13 -17.42 16.19 -21.83
CA GLY A 13 -18.61 15.46 -21.34
C GLY A 13 -18.51 13.93 -21.48
N GLY A 14 -17.66 13.44 -22.39
CA GLY A 14 -17.40 12.01 -22.58
C GLY A 14 -16.63 11.37 -21.43
N THR A 15 -15.77 12.10 -20.71
CA THR A 15 -15.06 11.52 -19.56
C THR A 15 -15.97 11.31 -18.35
N VAL A 16 -17.03 12.11 -18.21
CA VAL A 16 -18.10 11.85 -17.23
C VAL A 16 -18.83 10.54 -17.54
N PHE A 17 -19.23 10.34 -18.80
CA PHE A 17 -19.84 9.08 -19.24
C PHE A 17 -18.89 7.89 -19.02
N PHE A 18 -17.61 8.06 -19.38
CA PHE A 18 -16.59 7.04 -19.19
C PHE A 18 -16.41 6.67 -17.71
N ALA A 19 -16.42 7.63 -16.78
CA ALA A 19 -16.33 7.35 -15.34
C ALA A 19 -17.51 6.50 -14.83
N ILE A 20 -18.74 6.81 -15.27
CA ILE A 20 -19.94 6.01 -14.96
C ILE A 20 -19.81 4.59 -15.54
N PHE A 21 -19.39 4.49 -16.80
CA PHE A 21 -19.17 3.20 -17.45
C PHE A 21 -18.10 2.37 -16.72
N MET A 22 -16.96 2.97 -16.33
CA MET A 22 -15.89 2.27 -15.61
C MET A 22 -16.35 1.75 -14.24
N ALA A 23 -17.22 2.50 -13.54
CA ALA A 23 -17.80 2.04 -12.28
C ALA A 23 -18.71 0.81 -12.48
N ILE A 24 -19.57 0.83 -13.50
CA ILE A 24 -20.43 -0.31 -13.86
C ILE A 24 -19.59 -1.50 -14.34
N TRP A 25 -18.59 -1.25 -15.17
CA TRP A 25 -17.71 -2.30 -15.68
C TRP A 25 -16.94 -2.99 -14.54
N ALA A 26 -16.43 -2.22 -13.57
CA ALA A 26 -15.71 -2.79 -12.42
C ALA A 26 -16.61 -3.70 -11.56
N THR A 27 -17.86 -3.32 -11.31
CA THR A 27 -18.80 -4.17 -10.55
C THR A 27 -19.16 -5.43 -11.33
N VAL A 28 -19.48 -5.29 -12.62
CA VAL A 28 -19.79 -6.41 -13.51
C VAL A 28 -18.61 -7.38 -13.61
N PHE A 29 -17.38 -6.86 -13.75
CA PHE A 29 -16.16 -7.65 -13.77
C PHE A 29 -15.98 -8.46 -12.47
N LEU A 30 -16.17 -7.85 -11.30
CA LEU A 30 -16.07 -8.55 -10.02
C LEU A 30 -17.15 -9.63 -9.85
N GLU A 31 -18.37 -9.40 -10.30
CA GLU A 31 -19.44 -10.42 -10.29
C GLU A 31 -19.11 -11.61 -11.20
N PHE A 32 -18.65 -11.34 -12.42
CA PHE A 32 -18.22 -12.40 -13.33
C PHE A 32 -17.00 -13.16 -12.80
N TRP A 33 -16.06 -12.45 -12.17
CA TRP A 33 -14.90 -13.09 -11.55
C TRP A 33 -15.31 -13.99 -10.39
N LYS A 34 -16.23 -13.56 -9.52
CA LYS A 34 -16.79 -14.40 -8.45
C LYS A 34 -17.45 -15.67 -8.99
N ARG A 35 -18.24 -15.55 -10.06
CA ARG A 35 -18.85 -16.71 -10.75
C ARG A 35 -17.79 -17.64 -11.33
N ARG A 36 -16.78 -17.10 -12.01
CA ARG A 36 -15.69 -17.89 -12.60
C ARG A 36 -14.88 -18.61 -11.53
N ARG A 37 -14.57 -17.93 -10.43
CA ARG A 37 -13.89 -18.52 -9.27
C ARG A 37 -14.68 -19.69 -8.71
N ALA A 38 -16.00 -19.54 -8.50
CA ALA A 38 -16.85 -20.63 -7.99
C ALA A 38 -16.86 -21.86 -8.91
N VAL A 39 -16.92 -21.65 -10.24
CA VAL A 39 -16.82 -22.75 -11.22
C VAL A 39 -15.46 -23.45 -11.11
N LEU A 40 -14.36 -22.69 -11.02
CA LEU A 40 -13.02 -23.28 -10.88
C LEU A 40 -12.84 -24.04 -9.56
N THR A 41 -13.35 -23.50 -8.45
CA THR A 41 -13.32 -24.18 -7.15
C THR A 41 -14.08 -25.50 -7.20
N TYR A 42 -15.23 -25.55 -7.90
CA TYR A 42 -15.98 -26.79 -8.11
C TYR A 42 -15.26 -27.76 -9.05
N ASP A 43 -14.77 -27.29 -10.21
CA ASP A 43 -14.10 -28.13 -11.22
C ASP A 43 -12.80 -28.74 -10.69
N TRP A 44 -12.13 -28.06 -9.75
CA TRP A 44 -10.90 -28.53 -9.11
C TRP A 44 -11.13 -29.22 -7.76
N ASP A 45 -12.38 -29.39 -7.34
CA ASP A 45 -12.75 -30.03 -6.06
C ASP A 45 -12.06 -29.38 -4.84
N LEU A 46 -11.96 -28.05 -4.85
CA LEU A 46 -11.32 -27.24 -3.80
C LEU A 46 -12.33 -26.64 -2.82
N ILE A 47 -13.52 -27.21 -2.72
CA ILE A 47 -14.54 -26.76 -1.77
C ILE A 47 -14.09 -27.22 -0.38
N ASP A 48 -14.02 -26.27 0.57
CA ASP A 48 -13.62 -26.49 1.97
C ASP A 48 -12.17 -27.02 2.17
N TRP A 49 -11.34 -26.99 1.12
CA TRP A 49 -9.93 -27.43 1.18
C TRP A 49 -9.09 -26.71 2.24
N GLU A 50 -9.29 -25.39 2.40
CA GLU A 50 -8.59 -24.58 3.42
C GLU A 50 -8.92 -25.06 4.85
N ASP A 51 -10.16 -25.47 5.13
CA ASP A 51 -10.55 -25.91 6.49
C ASP A 51 -10.12 -27.35 6.79
N GLU A 52 -10.01 -28.20 5.76
CA GLU A 52 -9.71 -29.63 5.91
C GLU A 52 -8.21 -29.96 5.94
N GLU A 53 -7.41 -29.27 5.12
CA GLU A 53 -6.01 -29.66 4.87
C GLU A 53 -4.98 -28.66 5.41
N GLU A 54 -5.41 -27.47 5.85
CA GLU A 54 -4.47 -26.45 6.35
C GLU A 54 -3.95 -26.79 7.75
N GLU A 55 -2.65 -27.08 7.83
CA GLU A 55 -1.97 -27.33 9.09
C GLU A 55 -1.73 -26.04 9.89
N LEU A 56 -1.68 -26.19 11.22
CA LEU A 56 -1.30 -25.10 12.11
C LEU A 56 0.17 -24.76 11.93
N ARG A 57 0.49 -23.46 11.96
CA ARG A 57 1.90 -23.05 11.88
C ARG A 57 2.66 -23.54 13.12
N PRO A 58 3.87 -24.10 12.96
CA PRO A 58 4.65 -24.60 14.11
C PRO A 58 4.98 -23.51 15.13
N GLN A 59 5.10 -22.25 14.68
CA GLN A 59 5.31 -21.09 15.55
C GLN A 59 4.09 -20.80 16.45
N PHE A 60 2.88 -21.04 15.94
CA PHE A 60 1.63 -20.87 16.68
C PHE A 60 1.46 -22.00 17.69
N GLU A 61 1.67 -23.25 17.26
CA GLU A 61 1.61 -24.43 18.13
C GLU A 61 2.60 -24.34 19.28
N ALA A 62 3.86 -23.97 19.02
CA ALA A 62 4.88 -23.85 20.06
C ALA A 62 4.47 -22.88 21.18
N LYS A 63 3.80 -21.78 20.82
CA LYS A 63 3.41 -20.72 21.75
C LYS A 63 2.10 -21.03 22.50
N TYR A 64 1.14 -21.64 21.84
CA TYR A 64 -0.20 -21.91 22.40
C TYR A 64 -0.43 -23.38 22.79
N SER A 65 0.62 -24.21 22.78
CA SER A 65 0.59 -25.62 23.21
C SER A 65 -0.01 -25.87 24.60
N GLN A 66 0.05 -24.90 25.51
CA GLN A 66 -0.48 -25.04 26.87
C GLN A 66 -1.94 -24.59 27.00
N VAL A 67 -2.51 -23.96 25.97
CA VAL A 67 -3.87 -23.38 26.00
C VAL A 67 -4.70 -24.04 24.91
N GLU A 68 -5.22 -25.22 25.23
CA GLU A 68 -6.04 -25.99 24.30
C GLU A 68 -7.54 -25.77 24.55
N ARG A 69 -8.31 -25.68 23.46
CA ARG A 69 -9.77 -25.67 23.48
C ARG A 69 -10.27 -26.82 22.61
N VAL A 70 -11.24 -27.58 23.11
CA VAL A 70 -11.88 -28.63 22.33
C VAL A 70 -12.75 -27.99 21.25
N ASN A 71 -12.48 -28.32 19.99
CA ASN A 71 -13.27 -27.85 18.86
C ASN A 71 -14.65 -28.55 18.88
N PRO A 72 -15.77 -27.80 18.84
CA PRO A 72 -17.12 -28.36 18.93
C PRO A 72 -17.52 -29.23 17.73
N ILE A 73 -16.81 -29.14 16.61
CA ILE A 73 -17.12 -29.88 15.37
C ILE A 73 -16.27 -31.14 15.27
N THR A 74 -14.95 -31.02 15.46
CA THR A 74 -14.00 -32.13 15.31
C THR A 74 -13.77 -32.92 16.60
N GLY A 75 -14.11 -32.35 17.76
CA GLY A 75 -13.93 -32.96 19.08
C GLY A 75 -12.47 -33.10 19.52
N LYS A 76 -11.51 -32.58 18.74
CA LYS A 76 -10.08 -32.63 19.04
C LYS A 76 -9.66 -31.41 19.87
N PRO A 77 -8.67 -31.54 20.79
CA PRO A 77 -8.05 -30.39 21.42
C PRO A 77 -7.22 -29.62 20.39
N GLU A 78 -7.48 -28.33 20.24
CA GLU A 78 -6.76 -27.44 19.33
C GLU A 78 -6.20 -26.24 20.12
N PRO A 79 -4.96 -25.79 19.83
CA PRO A 79 -4.38 -24.62 20.48
C PRO A 79 -5.22 -23.36 20.18
N PHE A 80 -5.57 -22.62 21.23
CA PHE A 80 -6.45 -21.46 21.14
C PHE A 80 -5.76 -20.18 21.63
N GLN A 81 -5.80 -19.14 20.80
CA GLN A 81 -5.31 -17.82 21.16
C GLN A 81 -6.38 -17.03 21.93
N PRO A 82 -6.10 -16.55 23.16
CA PRO A 82 -7.04 -15.71 23.90
C PRO A 82 -7.34 -14.39 23.19
N PHE A 83 -8.61 -14.00 23.12
CA PHE A 83 -9.07 -12.74 22.53
C PHE A 83 -8.32 -11.47 23.01
N PRO A 84 -8.03 -11.25 24.30
CA PRO A 84 -7.34 -10.02 24.72
C PRO A 84 -5.88 -9.95 24.22
N ASP A 85 -5.19 -11.09 24.14
CA ASP A 85 -3.83 -11.16 23.59
C ASP A 85 -3.86 -10.93 22.07
N LYS A 86 -4.83 -11.53 21.36
CA LYS A 86 -5.06 -11.29 19.93
C LYS A 86 -5.31 -9.82 19.63
N LEU A 87 -6.21 -9.18 20.38
CA LEU A 87 -6.56 -7.77 20.18
C LEU A 87 -5.38 -6.84 20.44
N SER A 88 -4.61 -7.06 21.50
CA SER A 88 -3.42 -6.26 21.81
C SER A 88 -2.39 -6.33 20.69
N ARG A 89 -2.10 -7.52 20.17
CA ARG A 89 -1.15 -7.72 19.06
C ARG A 89 -1.63 -7.10 17.75
N LEU A 90 -2.92 -7.24 17.47
CA LEU A 90 -3.54 -6.59 16.30
C LEU A 90 -3.43 -5.07 16.40
N MET A 91 -3.68 -4.49 17.58
CA MET A 91 -3.51 -3.05 17.80
C MET A 91 -2.06 -2.61 17.60
N VAL A 92 -1.08 -3.38 18.08
CA VAL A 92 0.34 -3.11 17.83
C VAL A 92 0.65 -3.14 16.33
N SER A 93 0.18 -4.16 15.62
CA SER A 93 0.39 -4.26 14.17
C SER A 93 -0.26 -3.10 13.41
N VAL A 94 -1.52 -2.78 13.69
CA VAL A 94 -2.24 -1.66 13.09
C VAL A 94 -1.50 -0.34 13.37
N SER A 95 -1.05 -0.13 14.60
CA SER A 95 -0.27 1.06 14.95
C SER A 95 1.06 1.15 14.19
N GLY A 96 1.74 0.02 13.98
CA GLY A 96 2.96 -0.05 13.18
C GLY A 96 2.71 0.23 11.69
N ILE A 97 1.57 -0.19 11.13
CA ILE A 97 1.16 0.18 9.75
C ILE A 97 0.98 1.69 9.65
N PHE A 98 0.26 2.32 10.58
CA PHE A 98 0.08 3.78 10.58
C PHE A 98 1.42 4.53 10.72
N PHE A 99 2.31 4.04 11.60
CA PHE A 99 3.65 4.58 11.73
C PHE A 99 4.42 4.51 10.40
N MET A 100 4.40 3.36 9.72
CA MET A 100 5.05 3.19 8.42
C MET A 100 4.47 4.09 7.33
N ILE A 101 3.15 4.24 7.27
CA ILE A 101 2.48 5.19 6.36
C ILE A 101 2.95 6.62 6.64
N SER A 102 3.02 7.03 7.90
CA SER A 102 3.47 8.37 8.27
C SER A 102 4.94 8.62 7.89
N LEU A 103 5.79 7.60 7.99
CA LEU A 103 7.20 7.65 7.60
C LEU A 103 7.35 7.85 6.08
N VAL A 104 6.54 7.16 5.26
CA VAL A 104 6.51 7.37 3.80
C VAL A 104 6.09 8.78 3.46
N LEU A 105 4.99 9.27 4.04
CA LEU A 105 4.51 10.64 3.80
C LEU A 105 5.56 11.68 4.17
N THR A 106 6.26 11.46 5.30
CA THR A 106 7.35 12.33 5.75
C THR A 106 8.53 12.30 4.78
N ALA A 107 8.91 11.11 4.28
CA ALA A 107 10.00 10.97 3.31
C ALA A 107 9.67 11.64 1.96
N VAL A 108 8.45 11.43 1.45
CA VAL A 108 7.96 12.09 0.22
C VAL A 108 7.96 13.62 0.41
N PHE A 109 7.48 14.10 1.56
CA PHE A 109 7.52 15.53 1.88
C PHE A 109 8.96 16.06 1.96
N ALA A 110 9.87 15.33 2.59
CA ALA A 110 11.29 15.69 2.67
C ALA A 110 11.94 15.79 1.29
N VAL A 111 11.61 14.91 0.35
CA VAL A 111 12.08 14.98 -1.05
C VAL A 111 11.57 16.24 -1.75
N VAL A 112 10.30 16.60 -1.54
CA VAL A 112 9.72 17.84 -2.10
C VAL A 112 10.44 19.06 -1.55
N VAL A 113 10.65 19.13 -0.23
CA VAL A 113 11.39 20.23 0.42
C VAL A 113 12.84 20.28 -0.08
N TYR A 114 13.52 19.14 -0.17
CA TYR A 114 14.87 19.05 -0.73
C TYR A 114 14.92 19.63 -2.14
N ARG A 115 13.95 19.30 -3.00
CA ARG A 115 13.86 19.83 -4.37
C ARG A 115 13.73 21.35 -4.38
N LEU A 116 12.91 21.93 -3.50
CA LEU A 116 12.72 23.38 -3.37
C LEU A 116 14.01 24.08 -2.93
N VAL A 117 14.66 23.57 -1.88
CA VAL A 117 15.92 24.15 -1.36
C VAL A 117 17.06 24.00 -2.38
N ALA A 118 17.13 22.86 -3.08
CA ALA A 118 18.13 22.63 -4.12
C ALA A 118 17.95 23.62 -5.29
N MET A 119 16.71 23.90 -5.71
CA MET A 119 16.45 24.90 -6.77
C MET A 119 17.01 26.27 -6.42
N GLU A 120 16.82 26.74 -5.18
CA GLU A 120 17.36 28.04 -4.73
C GLU A 120 18.90 28.04 -4.67
N ARG A 121 19.50 26.96 -4.17
CA ARG A 121 20.96 26.83 -4.03
C ARG A 121 21.70 26.63 -5.35
N PHE A 122 21.10 25.92 -6.31
CA PHE A 122 21.66 25.78 -7.65
C PHE A 122 21.49 27.06 -8.46
N ALA A 123 20.41 27.83 -8.24
CA ALA A 123 20.25 29.15 -8.84
C ALA A 123 21.29 30.18 -8.36
N SER A 124 21.78 30.04 -7.11
CA SER A 124 22.83 30.92 -6.56
C SER A 124 24.26 30.59 -6.99
N PHE A 125 24.48 29.46 -7.68
CA PHE A 125 25.83 29.02 -8.08
C PHE A 125 26.37 29.87 -9.26
N GLN A 126 27.59 30.39 -9.11
CA GLN A 126 28.21 31.37 -10.03
C GLN A 126 28.83 30.75 -11.31
N TRP A 127 28.80 29.42 -11.47
CA TRP A 127 29.38 28.74 -12.64
C TRP A 127 28.44 28.81 -13.86
N TYR A 128 28.91 29.40 -14.96
CA TYR A 128 28.14 29.66 -16.19
C TYR A 128 27.49 28.39 -16.77
N PHE A 129 28.19 27.25 -16.74
CA PHE A 129 27.68 25.97 -17.26
C PHE A 129 26.51 25.42 -16.43
N ILE A 130 26.60 25.52 -15.09
CA ILE A 130 25.53 25.08 -14.18
C ILE A 130 24.32 25.99 -14.35
N LYS A 131 24.52 27.30 -14.52
CA LYS A 131 23.44 28.29 -14.70
C LYS A 131 22.64 28.09 -16.00
N MET A 132 23.22 27.49 -17.03
CA MET A 132 22.52 27.22 -18.30
C MET A 132 21.71 25.91 -18.27
N TYR A 133 22.13 24.91 -17.49
CA TYR A 133 21.47 23.60 -17.39
C TYR A 133 20.84 23.32 -16.02
N TRP A 134 20.72 24.33 -15.14
CA TRP A 134 20.34 24.15 -13.74
C TRP A 134 18.98 23.46 -13.58
N GLN A 135 17.98 23.81 -14.39
CA GLN A 135 16.64 23.20 -14.32
C GLN A 135 16.69 21.70 -14.60
N PHE A 136 17.50 21.30 -15.58
CA PHE A 136 17.66 19.89 -15.95
C PHE A 136 18.47 19.14 -14.89
N ALA A 137 19.55 19.75 -14.38
CA ALA A 137 20.38 19.17 -13.33
C ALA A 137 19.59 18.98 -12.01
N THR A 138 18.86 20.00 -11.54
CA THR A 138 18.05 19.93 -10.31
C THR A 138 16.86 18.97 -10.45
N SER A 139 16.25 18.91 -11.64
CA SER A 139 15.19 17.92 -11.88
C SER A 139 15.74 16.49 -11.92
N GLY A 140 16.88 16.28 -12.59
CA GLY A 140 17.52 14.97 -12.68
C GLY A 140 17.99 14.45 -11.32
N THR A 141 18.70 15.26 -10.53
CA THR A 141 19.14 14.87 -9.19
C THR A 141 17.96 14.61 -8.25
N GLY A 142 16.89 15.39 -8.34
CA GLY A 142 15.66 15.18 -7.58
C GLY A 142 14.99 13.83 -7.88
N VAL A 143 14.91 13.43 -9.15
CA VAL A 143 14.35 12.13 -9.55
C VAL A 143 15.23 10.98 -9.05
N CYS A 144 16.55 11.08 -9.20
CA CYS A 144 17.47 10.04 -8.74
C CYS A 144 17.41 9.85 -7.21
N ILE A 145 17.41 10.95 -6.45
CA ILE A 145 17.32 10.90 -4.98
C ILE A 145 15.98 10.33 -4.54
N ASN A 146 14.88 10.75 -5.17
CA ASN A 146 13.56 10.19 -4.89
C ASN A 146 13.53 8.67 -5.15
N PHE A 147 14.08 8.23 -6.28
CA PHE A 147 14.15 6.81 -6.63
C PHE A 147 14.94 6.00 -5.59
N ILE A 148 16.09 6.51 -5.15
CA ILE A 148 16.92 5.86 -4.12
C ILE A 148 16.15 5.75 -2.79
N ILE A 149 15.47 6.82 -2.38
CA ILE A 149 14.69 6.85 -1.13
C ILE A 149 13.51 5.87 -1.21
N ILE A 150 12.75 5.86 -2.31
CA ILE A 150 11.62 4.94 -2.45
C ILE A 150 12.10 3.49 -2.47
N MET A 151 13.19 3.17 -3.17
CA MET A 151 13.72 1.81 -3.18
C MET A 151 14.24 1.35 -1.82
N SER A 152 14.94 2.21 -1.08
CA SER A 152 15.40 1.85 0.27
C SER A 152 14.23 1.65 1.24
N LEU A 153 13.20 2.51 1.17
CA LEU A 153 12.00 2.40 1.96
C LEU A 153 11.21 1.12 1.67
N ASN A 154 11.13 0.69 0.40
CA ASN A 154 10.47 -0.58 0.04
C ASN A 154 11.13 -1.78 0.73
N VAL A 155 12.46 -1.84 0.74
CA VAL A 155 13.20 -2.95 1.39
C VAL A 155 12.99 -2.93 2.90
N VAL A 156 13.11 -1.76 3.54
CA VAL A 156 12.86 -1.61 4.99
C VAL A 156 11.43 -2.01 5.31
N TYR A 157 10.48 -1.59 4.48
CA TYR A 157 9.07 -1.88 4.67
C TYR A 157 8.76 -3.37 4.60
N GLU A 158 9.31 -4.09 3.62
CA GLU A 158 9.12 -5.54 3.52
C GLU A 158 9.59 -6.27 4.79
N LYS A 159 10.75 -5.87 5.32
CA LYS A 159 11.28 -6.42 6.58
C LYS A 159 10.40 -6.12 7.78
N VAL A 160 9.85 -4.91 7.84
CA VAL A 160 8.94 -4.50 8.92
C VAL A 160 7.60 -5.22 8.81
N ALA A 161 7.02 -5.30 7.62
CA ALA A 161 5.75 -5.99 7.38
C ALA A 161 5.85 -7.48 7.74
N TYR A 162 6.98 -8.11 7.39
CA TYR A 162 7.30 -9.46 7.83
C TYR A 162 7.34 -9.57 9.37
N LEU A 163 8.12 -8.71 10.04
CA LEU A 163 8.25 -8.71 11.50
C LEU A 163 6.91 -8.47 12.22
N LEU A 164 6.09 -7.53 11.72
CA LEU A 164 4.77 -7.24 12.27
C LEU A 164 3.82 -8.44 12.12
N THR A 165 3.87 -9.13 10.99
CA THR A 165 3.00 -10.27 10.73
C THR A 165 3.41 -11.48 11.57
N ASP A 166 4.71 -11.72 11.76
CA ASP A 166 5.19 -12.72 12.72
C ASP A 166 4.79 -12.36 14.17
N LEU A 167 4.78 -11.07 14.52
CA LEU A 167 4.35 -10.62 15.86
C LEU A 167 2.87 -10.87 16.13
N GLU A 168 2.00 -10.87 15.11
CA GLU A 168 0.58 -11.20 15.22
C GLU A 168 0.33 -12.67 15.62
N HIS A 169 1.26 -13.58 15.32
CA HIS A 169 1.11 -15.02 15.49
C HIS A 169 -0.20 -15.54 14.86
N PRO A 170 -0.36 -15.44 13.53
CA PRO A 170 -1.50 -16.04 12.82
C PRO A 170 -1.51 -17.56 12.99
N ARG A 171 -2.71 -18.15 12.94
CA ARG A 171 -2.93 -19.57 13.21
C ARG A 171 -2.44 -20.44 12.06
N THR A 172 -2.74 -20.02 10.83
CA THR A 172 -2.43 -20.76 9.59
C THR A 172 -1.55 -19.96 8.64
N ASP A 173 -0.94 -20.62 7.67
CA ASP A 173 -0.11 -19.96 6.66
C ASP A 173 -0.95 -19.03 5.78
N SER A 174 -2.17 -19.41 5.41
CA SER A 174 -3.08 -18.54 4.65
C SER A 174 -3.47 -17.28 5.43
N GLU A 175 -3.70 -17.37 6.75
CA GLU A 175 -3.91 -16.18 7.58
C GLU A 175 -2.67 -15.27 7.60
N TRP A 176 -1.47 -15.86 7.68
CA TRP A 176 -0.21 -15.12 7.64
C TRP A 176 -0.03 -14.42 6.29
N GLU A 177 -0.21 -15.13 5.18
CA GLU A 177 -0.08 -14.61 3.82
C GLU A 177 -1.11 -13.51 3.55
N ASN A 178 -2.37 -13.71 3.94
CA ASN A 178 -3.42 -12.70 3.80
C ASN A 178 -3.10 -11.43 4.61
N SER A 179 -2.62 -11.59 5.83
CA SER A 179 -2.26 -10.46 6.69
C SER A 179 -1.02 -9.72 6.15
N PHE A 180 0.00 -10.44 5.70
CA PHE A 180 1.18 -9.86 5.05
C PHE A 180 0.83 -9.13 3.75
N ALA A 181 0.01 -9.76 2.89
CA ALA A 181 -0.45 -9.20 1.62
C ALA A 181 -1.26 -7.93 1.83
N LEU A 182 -2.18 -7.90 2.82
CA LEU A 182 -2.95 -6.72 3.15
C LEU A 182 -2.05 -5.56 3.59
N LYS A 183 -1.08 -5.82 4.47
CA LYS A 183 -0.12 -4.80 4.90
C LYS A 183 0.62 -4.24 3.69
N MET A 184 1.22 -5.12 2.89
CA MET A 184 1.98 -4.75 1.69
C MET A 184 1.13 -3.95 0.70
N PHE A 185 -0.11 -4.36 0.47
CA PHE A 185 -1.06 -3.65 -0.36
C PHE A 185 -1.33 -2.23 0.16
N LEU A 186 -1.62 -2.05 1.46
CA LEU A 186 -1.90 -0.73 2.03
C LEU A 186 -0.73 0.23 1.85
N PHE A 187 0.50 -0.26 2.04
CA PHE A 187 1.70 0.55 1.86
C PHE A 187 1.91 0.92 0.38
N GLN A 188 1.87 -0.06 -0.51
CA GLN A 188 2.02 0.19 -1.95
C GLN A 188 0.93 1.13 -2.47
N PHE A 189 -0.29 0.98 -1.96
CA PHE A 189 -1.41 1.86 -2.29
C PHE A 189 -1.11 3.31 -1.90
N VAL A 190 -0.65 3.56 -0.67
CA VAL A 190 -0.29 4.92 -0.24
C VAL A 190 0.90 5.44 -1.05
N ASN A 191 1.96 4.65 -1.22
CA ASN A 191 3.15 5.08 -1.93
C ASN A 191 2.83 5.48 -3.38
N LEU A 192 2.09 4.64 -4.10
CA LEU A 192 1.76 4.86 -5.50
C LEU A 192 0.73 5.99 -5.69
N ASN A 193 -0.32 6.03 -4.87
CA ASN A 193 -1.43 6.95 -5.08
C ASN A 193 -1.27 8.29 -4.36
N SER A 194 -0.43 8.40 -3.32
CA SER A 194 -0.29 9.65 -2.53
C SER A 194 0.03 10.87 -3.38
N SER A 195 0.94 10.73 -4.35
CA SER A 195 1.31 11.82 -5.26
C SER A 195 0.14 12.24 -6.17
N ILE A 196 -0.61 11.28 -6.71
CA ILE A 196 -1.79 11.51 -7.54
C ILE A 196 -2.89 12.18 -6.71
N PHE A 197 -3.15 11.68 -5.49
CA PHE A 197 -4.09 12.29 -4.55
C PHE A 197 -3.71 13.73 -4.21
N TYR A 198 -2.43 14.00 -3.95
CA TYR A 198 -1.95 15.36 -3.70
C TYR A 198 -2.22 16.29 -4.89
N ILE A 199 -1.86 15.87 -6.10
CA ILE A 199 -2.06 16.66 -7.32
C ILE A 199 -3.55 16.88 -7.60
N ALA A 200 -4.39 15.85 -7.46
CA ALA A 200 -5.81 15.92 -7.79
C ALA A 200 -6.62 16.77 -6.79
N PHE A 201 -6.33 16.68 -5.50
CA PHE A 201 -7.19 17.27 -4.45
C PHE A 201 -6.59 18.50 -3.75
N PHE A 202 -5.27 18.59 -3.63
CA PHE A 202 -4.61 19.61 -2.80
C PHE A 202 -3.85 20.66 -3.62
N LEU A 203 -3.25 20.29 -4.75
CA LEU A 203 -2.49 21.21 -5.59
C LEU A 203 -3.37 22.32 -6.17
N GLY A 204 -3.01 23.58 -5.93
CA GLY A 204 -3.70 24.77 -6.48
C GLY A 204 -4.96 25.22 -5.72
N ARG A 205 -5.50 24.42 -4.80
CA ARG A 205 -6.72 24.77 -4.04
C ARG A 205 -6.46 25.69 -2.83
N PHE A 206 -5.24 25.68 -2.30
CA PHE A 206 -4.81 26.47 -1.13
C PHE A 206 -3.85 27.62 -1.47
N ALA A 207 -3.70 27.98 -2.75
CA ALA A 207 -2.92 29.17 -3.11
C ALA A 207 -3.68 30.42 -2.63
N GLY A 208 -3.14 31.11 -1.62
CA GLY A 208 -3.63 32.41 -1.18
C GLY A 208 -3.60 33.43 -2.32
N ARG A 209 -4.34 34.54 -2.16
CA ARG A 209 -4.26 35.64 -3.13
C ARG A 209 -2.82 36.15 -3.21
N PRO A 210 -2.28 36.44 -4.40
CA PRO A 210 -0.99 37.09 -4.51
C PRO A 210 -1.09 38.44 -3.80
N GLY A 211 -0.33 38.59 -2.72
CA GLY A 211 -0.12 39.85 -2.01
C GLY A 211 1.04 40.62 -2.61
#